data_AF-G3ESY7-F1
#
_entry.id   AF-G3ESY7-F1
#
_cell.length_a   1.000
_cell.length_b   1.000
_cell.length_c   1.000
_cell.angle_alpha   90.00
_cell.angle_beta   90.00
_cell.angle_gamma   90.00
#
_symmetry.space_group_name_H-M   'P 1'
#
loop_
_entity.id
_entity.type
_entity.pdbx_description
1 polymer ?
#
loop_
_entity_poly.entity_id
_entity_poly.type
_entity_poly.pdbx_seq_one_letter_code
_entity_poly.pdbx_strand_id
1 'polypeptide(L)'
;MLRSLVKRTLSTNNLICSIPSLILYYAAFASSLTGKQGIEATVLLTWKASLHNQSQTLLSSWIGSNHCTWLGICCNKACRVAHIDLQSYGLKGTLSNLNFSSFPHLLTLELLNNSLLRDHPSPYW
;
A
#
# COMPACT_ATOMS: atom_id res chain seq x y z
N MET A 1 -14.97 -27.41 -8.09
CA MET A 1 -14.35 -26.90 -9.32
C MET A 1 -14.66 -25.41 -9.47
N LEU A 2 -13.66 -24.66 -9.90
CA LEU A 2 -13.47 -23.20 -9.84
C LEU A 2 -14.73 -22.33 -10.09
N ARG A 3 -15.10 -21.51 -9.11
CA ARG A 3 -15.84 -20.27 -9.37
C ARG A 3 -14.83 -19.18 -9.73
N SER A 4 -14.56 -19.09 -11.03
CA SER A 4 -14.36 -17.83 -11.76
C SER A 4 -13.33 -16.86 -11.18
N LEU A 5 -12.06 -17.25 -11.31
CA LEU A 5 -10.99 -16.30 -11.59
C LEU A 5 -11.40 -15.43 -12.80
N VAL A 6 -11.01 -14.16 -12.80
CA VAL A 6 -11.12 -13.22 -13.94
C VAL A 6 -12.48 -12.55 -14.16
N LYS A 7 -12.90 -11.67 -13.23
CA LYS A 7 -13.68 -10.45 -13.58
C LYS A 7 -13.35 -9.28 -12.65
N ARG A 8 -12.15 -8.73 -12.78
CA ARG A 8 -11.90 -7.28 -12.60
C ARG A 8 -10.82 -6.83 -13.57
N THR A 9 -11.16 -6.86 -14.86
CA THR A 9 -10.45 -6.06 -15.87
C THR A 9 -10.80 -4.60 -15.64
N LEU A 10 -10.17 -3.96 -14.65
CA LEU A 10 -10.15 -2.50 -14.53
C LEU A 10 -8.91 -2.02 -15.28
N SER A 11 -9.13 -1.53 -16.50
CA SER A 11 -8.22 -0.79 -17.37
C SER A 11 -6.84 -0.49 -16.76
N THR A 12 -5.85 -1.32 -17.07
CA THR A 12 -4.46 -1.29 -16.59
C THR A 12 -3.62 -0.11 -17.10
N ASN A 13 -4.22 0.89 -17.77
CA ASN A 13 -3.49 1.96 -18.46
C ASN A 13 -3.26 3.25 -17.63
N ASN A 14 -3.62 3.26 -16.34
CA ASN A 14 -3.61 4.46 -15.49
C ASN A 14 -2.86 4.33 -14.15
N LEU A 15 -2.18 3.22 -13.92
CA LEU A 15 -1.50 2.91 -12.66
C LEU A 15 0.01 2.85 -12.84
N ILE A 16 0.73 3.39 -11.86
CA ILE A 16 2.18 3.36 -11.72
C ILE A 16 2.48 2.45 -10.53
N CYS A 17 2.93 1.22 -10.80
CA CYS A 17 3.30 0.24 -9.78
C CYS A 17 4.81 -0.01 -9.81
N SER A 18 5.42 -0.20 -8.64
CA SER A 18 6.77 -0.78 -8.58
C SER A 18 6.67 -2.28 -8.82
N ILE A 19 7.26 -2.78 -9.91
CA ILE A 19 7.24 -4.22 -10.23
C ILE A 19 8.57 -4.83 -9.74
N PRO A 20 8.57 -5.84 -8.84
CA PRO A 20 9.80 -6.43 -8.30
C PRO A 20 10.52 -7.39 -9.26
N SER A 21 10.08 -7.54 -10.51
CA SER A 21 10.67 -8.50 -11.46
C SER A 21 11.15 -7.78 -12.73
N LEU A 22 12.48 -7.62 -12.77
CA LEU A 22 13.34 -7.15 -13.87
C LEU A 22 13.30 -5.64 -14.20
N ILE A 23 14.48 -5.05 -13.94
CA ILE A 23 14.95 -3.70 -14.23
C ILE A 23 14.61 -3.27 -15.67
N LEU A 24 13.74 -2.26 -15.81
CA LEU A 24 13.85 -1.07 -16.67
C LEU A 24 12.48 -0.38 -16.81
N TYR A 25 12.51 0.95 -16.94
CA TYR A 25 11.40 1.87 -17.26
C TYR A 25 10.56 2.35 -16.05
N TYR A 26 10.48 3.63 -15.66
CA TYR A 26 10.91 4.88 -16.27
C TYR A 26 11.18 5.89 -15.14
N ALA A 27 12.37 6.49 -15.11
CA ALA A 27 12.64 7.66 -14.28
C ALA A 27 12.01 8.89 -14.96
N ALA A 28 10.70 9.08 -14.79
CA ALA A 28 10.11 10.40 -14.93
C ALA A 28 8.81 10.45 -14.14
N PHE A 29 8.85 11.14 -13.01
CA PHE A 29 8.06 12.35 -12.77
C PHE A 29 8.18 12.69 -11.28
N ALA A 30 9.40 13.01 -10.85
CA ALA A 30 9.58 13.75 -9.61
C ALA A 30 9.21 15.21 -9.89
N SER A 31 7.92 15.48 -10.04
CA SER A 31 7.39 16.84 -10.04
C SER A 31 6.59 17.02 -8.75
N SER A 32 7.30 17.52 -7.75
CA SER A 32 6.81 18.55 -6.83
C SER A 32 5.29 18.59 -6.59
N LEU A 33 4.79 17.67 -5.76
CA LEU A 33 3.50 17.82 -5.05
C LEU A 33 3.72 17.57 -3.55
N THR A 34 4.57 18.42 -2.97
CA THR A 34 5.15 18.32 -1.62
C THR A 34 4.14 18.36 -0.47
N GLY A 35 2.89 18.79 -0.68
CA GLY A 35 1.95 18.93 0.44
C GLY A 35 1.16 17.67 0.79
N LYS A 36 0.76 16.89 -0.22
CA LYS A 36 -0.37 15.96 -0.06
C LYS A 36 0.05 14.51 -0.33
N GLN A 37 1.07 14.30 -1.15
CA GLN A 37 1.79 13.01 -1.21
C GLN A 37 2.58 12.73 0.06
N GLY A 38 3.03 13.79 0.75
CA GLY A 38 3.70 13.67 2.04
C GLY A 38 2.80 13.01 3.09
N ILE A 39 1.51 13.36 3.12
CA ILE A 39 0.56 12.80 4.10
C ILE A 39 0.38 11.29 3.90
N GLU A 40 0.16 10.83 2.65
CA GLU A 40 0.01 9.41 2.33
C GLU A 40 1.27 8.61 2.72
N ALA A 41 2.45 9.14 2.38
CA ALA A 41 3.73 8.54 2.77
C ALA A 41 3.92 8.50 4.29
N THR A 42 3.64 9.60 4.99
CA THR A 42 3.77 9.68 6.45
C THR A 42 2.84 8.67 7.14
N VAL A 43 1.58 8.57 6.73
CA VAL A 43 0.62 7.63 7.34
C VAL A 43 1.06 6.19 7.14
N LEU A 44 1.53 5.83 5.94
CA LEU A 44 2.07 4.49 5.67
C LEU A 44 3.33 4.19 6.49
N LEU A 45 4.22 5.16 6.68
CA LEU A 45 5.41 5.01 7.53
C LEU A 45 5.06 4.89 9.01
N THR A 46 4.08 5.66 9.49
CA THR A 46 3.56 5.54 10.86
C THR A 46 2.93 4.15 11.07
N TRP A 47 2.15 3.67 10.11
CA TRP A 47 1.61 2.31 10.18
C TRP A 47 2.72 1.27 10.19
N LYS A 48 3.71 1.35 9.28
CA LYS A 48 4.90 0.49 9.28
C LYS A 48 5.58 0.47 10.65
N ALA A 49 5.84 1.63 11.27
CA ALA A 49 6.49 1.72 12.57
C ALA A 49 5.69 1.07 13.71
N SER A 50 4.37 0.95 13.56
CA SER A 50 3.52 0.25 14.54
C SER A 50 3.48 -1.28 14.39
N LEU A 51 3.99 -1.81 13.27
CA LEU A 51 4.07 -3.25 13.04
C LEU A 51 5.21 -3.89 13.84
N HIS A 52 5.17 -5.21 13.98
CA HIS A 52 6.26 -5.96 14.60
C HIS A 52 7.58 -5.75 13.81
N ASN A 53 8.73 -5.74 14.49
CA ASN A 53 10.04 -5.47 13.90
C ASN A 53 10.34 -6.30 12.61
N GLN A 54 10.03 -7.60 12.60
CA GLN A 54 10.15 -8.46 11.41
C GLN A 54 9.28 -7.98 10.23
N SER A 55 8.10 -7.41 10.49
CA SER A 55 7.25 -6.85 9.44
C SER A 55 7.79 -5.52 8.92
N GLN A 56 8.45 -4.74 9.77
CA GLN A 56 9.14 -3.52 9.36
C GLN A 56 10.29 -3.82 8.38
N THR A 57 11.03 -4.90 8.60
CA THR A 57 12.10 -5.34 7.70
C THR A 57 11.57 -5.85 6.36
N LEU A 58 10.41 -6.52 6.36
CA LEU A 58 9.72 -6.95 5.13
C LEU A 58 9.26 -5.74 4.28
N LEU A 59 8.96 -4.61 4.92
CA LEU A 59 8.62 -3.34 4.27
C LEU A 59 9.85 -2.43 4.08
N SER A 60 11.04 -2.99 3.90
CA SER A 60 12.30 -2.22 3.79
C SER A 60 12.33 -1.21 2.64
N SER A 61 11.58 -1.44 1.55
CA SER A 61 11.47 -0.48 0.44
C SER A 61 10.71 0.81 0.78
N TRP A 62 9.96 0.82 1.89
CA TRP A 62 9.16 1.97 2.32
C TRP A 62 10.06 2.99 3.04
N ILE A 63 10.71 3.85 2.24
CA ILE A 63 11.67 4.87 2.69
C ILE A 63 11.40 6.18 1.94
N GLY A 64 11.50 7.30 2.66
CA GLY A 64 11.39 8.65 2.11
C GLY A 64 9.95 9.08 1.85
N SER A 65 9.76 9.98 0.89
CA SER A 65 8.44 10.56 0.54
C SER A 65 7.85 10.01 -0.76
N ASN A 66 8.66 9.31 -1.57
CA ASN A 66 8.27 8.79 -2.87
C ASN A 66 7.55 7.45 -2.75
N HIS A 67 6.36 7.47 -2.17
CA HIS A 67 5.62 6.23 -1.86
C HIS A 67 5.22 5.39 -3.08
N CYS A 68 5.12 6.00 -4.27
CA CYS A 68 4.83 5.27 -5.52
C CYS A 68 5.97 4.35 -5.98
N THR A 69 7.17 4.47 -5.40
CA THR A 69 8.30 3.57 -5.69
C THR A 69 8.38 2.42 -4.69
N TRP A 70 7.53 2.39 -3.67
CA TRP A 70 7.56 1.37 -2.64
C TRP A 70 6.97 0.06 -3.13
N LEU A 71 7.56 -1.06 -2.71
CA LEU A 71 7.03 -2.39 -3.03
C LEU A 71 5.65 -2.57 -2.42
N GLY A 72 4.72 -3.08 -3.22
CA GLY A 72 3.33 -3.26 -2.83
C GLY A 72 2.49 -1.99 -2.86
N ILE A 73 3.02 -0.85 -3.32
CA ILE A 73 2.27 0.38 -3.52
C ILE A 73 2.15 0.67 -5.02
N CYS A 74 0.92 0.90 -5.49
CA CYS A 74 0.65 1.45 -6.80
C CYS A 74 -0.06 2.79 -6.67
N CYS A 75 0.41 3.75 -7.45
CA CYS A 75 -0.20 5.06 -7.54
C CYS A 75 -1.01 5.23 -8.82
N ASN A 76 -1.94 6.18 -8.84
CA ASN A 76 -2.53 6.68 -10.06
C ASN A 76 -1.62 7.72 -10.74
N LYS A 77 -2.03 8.23 -11.91
CA LYS A 77 -1.32 9.30 -12.66
C LYS A 77 -1.16 10.63 -11.91
N ALA A 78 -1.93 10.86 -10.86
CA ALA A 78 -1.78 12.02 -9.98
C ALA A 78 -0.82 11.75 -8.81
N CYS A 79 -0.08 10.63 -8.86
CA CYS A 79 0.83 10.14 -7.83
C CYS A 79 0.15 10.04 -6.46
N ARG A 80 -1.05 9.46 -6.43
CA ARG A 80 -1.82 9.13 -5.22
C ARG A 80 -1.91 7.64 -5.06
N VAL A 81 -1.89 7.17 -3.82
CA VAL A 81 -2.03 5.73 -3.54
C VAL A 81 -3.38 5.27 -4.05
N ALA A 82 -3.36 4.36 -5.01
CA ALA A 82 -4.55 3.79 -5.62
C ALA A 82 -4.69 2.30 -5.24
N HIS A 83 -3.58 1.58 -5.09
CA HIS A 83 -3.60 0.19 -4.68
C HIS A 83 -2.49 -0.07 -3.67
N ILE A 84 -2.83 -0.83 -2.63
CA ILE A 84 -1.88 -1.40 -1.68
C ILE A 84 -2.04 -2.91 -1.77
N ASP A 85 -0.99 -3.60 -2.22
CA ASP A 85 -0.92 -5.05 -2.30
C ASP A 85 0.25 -5.56 -1.47
N LEU A 86 -0.09 -6.13 -0.31
CA LEU A 86 0.86 -6.76 0.61
C LEU A 86 0.42 -8.19 0.90
N GLN A 87 -0.26 -8.85 -0.05
CA GLN A 87 -0.75 -10.21 0.12
C GLN A 87 0.41 -11.17 0.39
N SER A 88 0.27 -12.02 1.41
CA SER A 88 1.26 -13.05 1.77
C SER A 88 2.64 -12.52 2.18
N TYR A 89 2.76 -11.25 2.57
CA TYR A 89 4.04 -10.71 3.08
C TYR A 89 4.40 -11.25 4.46
N GLY A 90 3.48 -11.91 5.17
CA GLY A 90 3.71 -12.41 6.53
C GLY A 90 3.75 -11.29 7.58
N LEU A 91 3.06 -10.18 7.33
CA LEU A 91 2.99 -9.03 8.23
C LEU A 91 2.29 -9.39 9.55
N LYS A 92 2.79 -8.84 10.65
CA LYS A 92 2.33 -9.02 12.03
C LYS A 92 2.17 -7.65 12.68
N GLY A 93 1.04 -7.42 13.35
CA GLY A 93 0.72 -6.15 13.99
C GLY A 93 -0.77 -5.84 13.91
N THR A 94 -1.14 -4.57 14.00
CA THR A 94 -2.54 -4.12 13.89
C THR A 94 -2.75 -3.20 12.69
N LEU A 95 -4.00 -3.12 12.24
CA LEU A 95 -4.43 -2.15 11.21
C LEU A 95 -4.90 -0.81 11.79
N SER A 96 -4.98 -0.69 13.12
CA SER A 96 -5.52 0.45 13.87
C SER A 96 -4.86 1.78 13.53
N ASN A 97 -3.55 1.76 13.27
CA ASN A 97 -2.76 2.95 13.00
C ASN A 97 -2.75 3.35 11.51
N LEU A 98 -3.48 2.64 10.66
CA LEU A 98 -3.62 2.99 9.25
C LEU A 98 -4.87 3.85 9.05
N ASN A 99 -4.68 5.17 8.94
CA ASN A 99 -5.80 6.09 8.72
C ASN A 99 -6.28 6.06 7.27
N PHE A 100 -7.36 5.33 7.00
CA PHE A 100 -7.94 5.20 5.66
C PHE A 100 -8.41 6.54 5.06
N SER A 101 -8.80 7.50 5.89
CA SER A 101 -9.22 8.84 5.44
C SER A 101 -8.10 9.61 4.73
N SER A 102 -6.85 9.23 4.96
CA SER A 102 -5.68 9.82 4.30
C SER A 102 -5.45 9.30 2.89
N PHE A 103 -6.20 8.30 2.42
CA PHE A 103 -6.08 7.71 1.08
C PHE A 103 -7.39 7.87 0.28
N PRO A 104 -7.76 9.09 -0.11
CA PRO A 104 -9.03 9.37 -0.80
C PRO A 104 -9.12 8.74 -2.21
N HIS A 105 -8.01 8.28 -2.76
CA HIS A 105 -7.94 7.65 -4.08
C HIS A 105 -7.69 6.13 -4.01
N LEU A 106 -7.70 5.53 -2.81
CA LEU A 106 -7.47 4.11 -2.63
C LEU A 106 -8.65 3.31 -3.20
N LEU A 107 -8.35 2.43 -4.15
CA LEU A 107 -9.31 1.56 -4.82
C LEU A 107 -9.23 0.13 -4.30
N THR A 108 -8.02 -0.36 -4.00
CA THR A 108 -7.84 -1.72 -3.47
C THR A 108 -6.83 -1.77 -2.33
N LEU A 109 -7.12 -2.64 -1.36
CA LEU A 109 -6.26 -2.97 -0.25
C LEU A 109 -6.25 -4.49 -0.08
N GLU A 110 -5.16 -5.12 -0.50
CA GLU A 110 -4.97 -6.57 -0.44
C GLU A 110 -3.98 -6.90 0.68
N LEU A 111 -4.51 -7.43 1.78
CA LEU A 111 -3.75 -7.79 2.99
C LEU A 111 -3.92 -9.27 3.36
N LEU A 112 -4.49 -10.06 2.45
CA LEU A 112 -4.76 -11.48 2.69
C LEU A 112 -3.48 -12.25 3.01
N ASN A 113 -3.61 -13.33 3.77
CA ASN A 113 -2.49 -14.17 4.19
C ASN A 113 -1.40 -13.43 4.99
N ASN A 114 -1.82 -12.44 5.79
CA ASN A 114 -1.00 -11.82 6.83
C ASN A 114 -1.61 -12.08 8.21
N SER A 115 -0.79 -11.94 9.26
CA SER A 115 -1.19 -12.04 10.67
C SER A 115 -1.48 -10.66 11.26
N LEU A 116 -2.28 -9.86 10.54
CA LEU A 116 -2.69 -8.53 10.99
C LEU A 116 -3.98 -8.64 11.80
N LEU A 117 -3.93 -8.17 13.04
CA LEU A 117 -5.10 -8.07 13.90
C LEU A 117 -5.94 -6.87 13.48
N ARG A 118 -7.23 -7.09 13.24
CA ARG A 118 -8.23 -6.03 13.19
C ARG A 118 -8.58 -5.70 14.64
N ASP A 119 -8.66 -4.43 15.01
CA ASP A 119 -9.30 -4.08 16.28
C ASP A 119 -10.71 -4.66 16.26
N HIS A 120 -10.95 -5.63 17.13
CA HIS A 120 -12.31 -6.00 17.46
C HIS A 120 -12.86 -4.82 18.25
N PRO A 121 -13.93 -4.13 17.81
CA PRO A 121 -14.65 -3.29 18.74
C PRO A 121 -15.12 -4.23 19.84
N SER A 122 -14.71 -3.94 21.08
CA SER A 122 -15.23 -4.59 22.27
C SER A 122 -16.74 -4.83 22.10
N PRO A 123 -17.27 -6.05 22.30
CA PRO A 123 -18.68 -6.38 22.05
C PRO A 123 -19.65 -5.80 23.09
N TYR A 124 -19.23 -4.77 23.82
CA TYR A 124 -20.05 -4.10 24.81
C TYR A 124 -20.41 -2.71 24.29
N TRP A 125 -21.44 -2.61 23.44
CA TRP A 125 -22.54 -1.61 23.45
C TRP A 125 -23.64 -2.08 22.49
#